data_AF-A0A9D4RC90-F1
#
_entry.id   AF-A0A9D4RC90-F1
#
_cell.length_a   1.000
_cell.length_b   1.000
_cell.length_c   1.000
_cell.angle_alpha   90.00
_cell.angle_beta   90.00
_cell.angle_gamma   90.00
#
_symmetry.space_group_name_H-M   'P 1'
#
loop_
_entity.id
_entity.type
_entity.pdbx_description
1 polymer ?
#
loop_
_entity_poly.entity_id
_entity_poly.type
_entity_poly.pdbx_seq_one_letter_code
_entity_poly.pdbx_strand_id
1 'polypeptide(L)'
;MALYELILEQFFTEKPNLKSICLKLADQVHEACAKTAVVISTNPGAVTMANDELLHTLTNEDVIQQLKWEAQKSTNAMFKSLMKYIHRVESILYFVEASRNSDLVLHLQAGEALSKLFFALDRIKYKRLWPRYIADMHELKTSHPQTWRELQDGNISVTKSVIPFVSIGADHACEQLNRRIQ
;
A
#
# COMPACT_ATOMS: atom_id res chain seq x y z
N MET A 1 -15.15 -4.46 -0.88
CA MET A 1 -15.01 -3.52 -2.01
C MET A 1 -16.17 -2.54 -2.09
N ALA A 2 -17.44 -2.97 -2.05
CA ALA A 2 -18.62 -2.10 -2.19
C ALA A 2 -18.66 -0.81 -1.34
N LEU A 3 -18.13 -0.84 -0.11
CA LEU A 3 -18.13 0.35 0.77
C LEU A 3 -17.17 1.45 0.32
N TYR A 4 -16.00 1.05 -0.15
CA TYR A 4 -14.96 1.96 -0.61
C TYR A 4 -15.39 2.61 -1.92
N GLU A 5 -15.97 1.80 -2.80
CA GLU A 5 -16.59 2.24 -4.05
C GLU A 5 -17.70 3.26 -3.81
N LEU A 6 -18.63 2.99 -2.89
CA LEU A 6 -19.73 3.90 -2.57
C LEU A 6 -19.24 5.26 -2.01
N ILE A 7 -18.19 5.26 -1.19
CA ILE A 7 -17.60 6.52 -0.69
C ILE A 7 -16.86 7.27 -1.81
N LEU A 8 -16.11 6.57 -2.65
CA LEU A 8 -15.44 7.18 -3.80
C LEU A 8 -16.44 7.75 -4.81
N GLU A 9 -17.54 7.05 -5.07
CA GLU A 9 -18.62 7.53 -5.93
C GLU A 9 -19.23 8.82 -5.38
N GLN A 10 -19.53 8.86 -4.08
CA GLN A 10 -20.04 10.07 -3.45
C GLN A 10 -19.03 11.23 -3.53
N PHE A 11 -17.75 10.96 -3.23
CA PHE A 11 -16.68 11.94 -3.30
C PHE A 11 -16.53 12.54 -4.71
N PHE A 12 -16.50 11.68 -5.73
CA PHE A 12 -16.35 12.10 -7.12
C PHE A 12 -17.63 12.68 -7.73
N THR A 13 -18.81 12.36 -7.20
CA THR A 13 -20.06 13.04 -7.57
C THR A 13 -20.00 14.52 -7.16
N GLU A 14 -19.45 14.81 -5.98
CA GLU A 14 -19.25 16.19 -5.51
C GLU A 14 -18.06 16.88 -6.20
N LYS A 15 -17.15 16.11 -6.81
CA LYS A 15 -15.93 16.61 -7.48
C LYS A 15 -15.73 15.98 -8.86
N PRO A 16 -16.62 16.27 -9.84
CA PRO A 16 -16.59 15.63 -11.14
C PRO A 16 -15.34 15.97 -11.96
N ASN A 17 -14.83 17.20 -11.83
CA ASN A 17 -13.61 17.64 -12.52
C ASN A 17 -12.40 16.82 -12.05
N LEU A 18 -12.27 16.63 -10.73
CA LEU A 18 -11.21 15.81 -10.15
C LEU A 18 -11.30 14.35 -10.62
N LYS A 19 -12.52 13.79 -10.70
CA LYS A 19 -12.73 12.44 -11.26
C LYS A 19 -12.18 12.34 -12.68
N SER A 20 -12.51 13.32 -13.54
CA SER A 20 -12.05 13.33 -14.93
C SER A 20 -10.53 13.44 -15.03
N ILE A 21 -9.90 14.27 -14.20
CA ILE A 21 -8.45 14.41 -14.13
C ILE A 21 -7.81 13.07 -13.72
N CYS A 22 -8.26 12.46 -12.63
CA CYS A 22 -7.71 11.19 -12.14
C CYS A 22 -7.83 10.06 -13.18
N LEU A 23 -8.98 9.95 -13.86
CA LEU A 23 -9.19 8.95 -14.90
C LEU A 23 -8.23 9.16 -16.09
N LYS A 24 -8.10 10.40 -16.57
CA LYS A 24 -7.18 10.73 -17.67
C LYS A 24 -5.73 10.41 -17.31
N LEU A 25 -5.28 10.78 -16.11
CA LEU A 25 -3.92 10.48 -15.64
C LEU A 25 -3.69 8.96 -15.54
N ALA A 26 -4.68 8.21 -15.03
CA ALA A 26 -4.59 6.76 -14.94
C ALA A 26 -4.50 6.10 -16.33
N ASP A 27 -5.30 6.56 -17.30
CA ASP A 27 -5.27 6.08 -18.67
C ASP A 27 -3.92 6.38 -19.35
N GLN A 28 -3.37 7.59 -19.15
CA GLN A 28 -2.04 7.97 -19.65
C GLN A 28 -0.94 7.05 -19.13
N VAL A 29 -0.93 6.76 -17.82
CA VAL A 29 0.05 5.83 -17.22
C VAL A 29 -0.18 4.41 -17.74
N HIS A 30 -1.43 3.96 -17.87
CA HIS A 30 -1.75 2.65 -18.42
C HIS A 30 -1.23 2.49 -19.86
N GLU A 31 -1.48 3.48 -20.72
CA GLU A 31 -0.97 3.49 -22.09
C GLU A 31 0.56 3.50 -22.14
N ALA A 32 1.21 4.28 -21.27
CA ALA A 32 2.67 4.33 -21.20
C ALA A 32 3.27 2.97 -20.83
N CYS A 33 2.64 2.26 -19.89
CA CYS A 33 3.00 0.90 -19.49
C CYS A 33 2.75 -0.13 -20.60
N ALA A 34 1.61 -0.05 -21.29
CA ALA A 34 1.30 -0.96 -22.39
C ALA A 34 2.28 -0.82 -23.57
N LYS A 35 2.69 0.40 -23.90
CA LYS A 35 3.65 0.69 -24.97
C LYS A 35 5.06 0.19 -24.65
N THR A 36 5.49 0.27 -23.39
CA THR A 36 6.79 -0.29 -22.94
C THR A 36 6.80 -1.82 -22.87
N ALA A 37 5.67 -2.48 -22.62
CA ALA A 37 5.57 -3.94 -22.62
C ALA A 37 5.66 -4.57 -24.04
N VAL A 38 5.28 -3.82 -25.08
CA VAL A 38 5.27 -4.31 -26.48
C VAL A 38 6.61 -4.10 -27.20
N VAL A 39 7.41 -3.10 -26.80
CA VAL A 39 8.67 -2.75 -27.47
C VAL A 39 9.78 -2.60 -26.42
N ILE A 40 10.58 -3.65 -26.24
CA ILE A 40 11.70 -3.72 -25.27
C ILE A 40 12.82 -2.67 -25.54
N SER A 41 12.70 -1.80 -26.56
CA SER A 41 13.80 -0.90 -26.94
C SER A 41 13.45 0.55 -27.28
N THR A 42 12.25 1.07 -27.03
CA THR A 42 11.99 2.50 -27.25
C THR A 42 11.33 3.19 -26.07
N ASN A 43 12.17 3.92 -25.34
CA ASN A 43 11.84 4.97 -24.38
C ASN A 43 11.51 4.52 -22.93
N PRO A 44 12.52 4.04 -22.17
CA PRO A 44 12.37 3.72 -20.73
C PRO A 44 11.90 4.93 -19.89
N GLY A 45 11.98 6.16 -20.41
CA GLY A 45 11.49 7.36 -19.75
C GLY A 45 9.99 7.64 -19.89
N ALA A 46 9.26 6.96 -20.79
CA ALA A 46 7.85 7.29 -21.04
C ALA A 46 6.94 7.05 -19.82
N VAL A 47 7.19 5.95 -19.09
CA VAL A 47 6.45 5.64 -17.83
C VAL A 47 6.85 6.62 -16.73
N THR A 48 8.15 6.95 -16.63
CA THR A 48 8.64 7.95 -15.67
C THR A 48 8.02 9.32 -15.92
N MET A 49 7.98 9.79 -17.17
CA MET A 49 7.37 11.06 -17.54
C MET A 49 5.87 11.10 -17.25
N ALA A 50 5.13 10.03 -17.59
CA ALA A 50 3.71 9.93 -17.28
C ALA A 50 3.45 9.93 -15.76
N ASN A 51 4.31 9.27 -14.99
CA ASN A 51 4.24 9.30 -13.53
C ASN A 51 4.57 10.69 -12.96
N ASP A 52 5.58 11.39 -13.48
CA ASP A 52 5.94 12.74 -13.05
C ASP A 52 4.82 13.74 -13.35
N GLU A 53 4.18 13.63 -14.53
CA GLU A 53 3.00 14.42 -14.89
C GLU A 53 1.82 14.13 -13.96
N LEU A 54 1.57 12.86 -13.64
CA LEU A 54 0.56 12.44 -12.67
C LEU A 54 0.84 13.07 -11.30
N LEU A 55 2.05 12.94 -10.77
CA LEU A 55 2.40 13.47 -9.45
C LEU A 55 2.29 15.00 -9.42
N HIS A 56 2.77 15.69 -10.46
CA HIS A 56 2.68 17.14 -10.57
C HIS A 56 1.22 17.61 -10.62
N THR A 57 0.39 16.96 -11.43
CA THR A 57 -1.02 17.32 -11.59
C THR A 57 -1.81 17.05 -10.30
N LEU A 58 -1.60 15.90 -9.65
CA LEU A 58 -2.24 15.59 -8.37
C LEU A 58 -1.78 16.53 -7.24
N THR A 59 -0.54 17.00 -7.29
CA THR A 59 -0.02 18.00 -6.33
C THR A 59 -0.69 19.36 -6.57
N ASN A 60 -0.82 19.80 -7.83
CA ASN A 60 -1.44 21.07 -8.18
C ASN A 60 -2.94 21.11 -7.87
N GLU A 61 -3.65 20.01 -8.11
CA GLU A 61 -5.06 19.86 -7.73
C GLU A 61 -5.24 19.67 -6.21
N ASP A 62 -4.14 19.55 -5.46
CA ASP A 62 -4.09 19.35 -4.01
C ASP A 62 -5.12 18.31 -3.54
N VAL A 63 -5.07 17.14 -4.17
CA VAL A 63 -6.03 16.05 -3.93
C VAL A 63 -6.06 15.67 -2.44
N ILE A 64 -4.92 15.81 -1.76
CA ILE A 64 -4.78 15.55 -0.31
C ILE A 64 -5.57 16.57 0.53
N GLN A 65 -5.55 17.86 0.21
CA GLN A 65 -6.46 18.81 0.86
C GLN A 65 -7.92 18.51 0.51
N GLN A 66 -8.20 18.12 -0.73
CA GLN A 66 -9.56 17.78 -1.15
C GLN A 66 -10.12 16.56 -0.40
N LEU A 67 -9.26 15.65 0.06
CA LEU A 67 -9.59 14.52 0.94
C LEU A 67 -10.00 14.96 2.36
N LYS A 68 -9.64 16.17 2.82
CA LYS A 68 -10.19 16.74 4.08
C LYS A 68 -11.70 16.98 4.05
N TRP A 69 -12.33 16.77 2.89
CA TRP A 69 -13.77 16.55 2.73
C TRP A 69 -14.38 15.65 3.81
N GLU A 70 -13.65 14.63 4.24
CA GLU A 70 -14.10 13.75 5.31
C GLU A 70 -14.41 14.50 6.62
N ALA A 71 -13.49 15.38 7.05
CA ALA A 71 -13.65 16.16 8.27
C ALA A 71 -14.86 17.10 8.18
N GLN A 72 -15.10 17.66 6.99
CA GLN A 72 -16.23 18.56 6.69
C GLN A 72 -17.57 17.83 6.72
N LYS A 73 -17.63 16.56 6.28
CA LYS A 73 -18.85 15.73 6.27
C LYS A 73 -19.08 14.98 7.58
N SER A 74 -18.20 15.14 8.57
CA SER A 74 -18.21 14.36 9.80
C SER A 74 -19.40 14.63 10.75
N THR A 75 -20.40 15.44 10.38
CA THR A 75 -21.60 15.65 11.23
C THR A 75 -22.48 14.40 11.30
N ASN A 76 -22.47 13.54 10.28
CA ASN A 76 -23.26 12.31 10.24
C ASN A 76 -22.54 11.14 10.95
N ALA A 77 -23.19 10.53 11.96
CA ALA A 77 -22.64 9.42 12.75
C ALA A 77 -22.41 8.14 11.93
N MET A 78 -23.27 7.86 10.93
CA MET A 78 -23.10 6.74 10.01
C MET A 78 -21.87 6.95 9.12
N PHE A 79 -21.71 8.15 8.56
CA PHE A 79 -20.54 8.51 7.76
C PHE A 79 -19.24 8.36 8.58
N LYS A 80 -19.21 8.90 9.80
CA LYS A 80 -18.09 8.72 10.74
C LYS A 80 -17.76 7.24 10.99
N SER A 81 -18.77 6.41 11.16
CA SER A 81 -18.58 4.96 11.39
C SER A 81 -18.01 4.25 10.15
N LEU A 82 -18.45 4.68 8.97
CA LEU A 82 -17.98 4.21 7.67
C LEU A 82 -16.50 4.54 7.44
N MET A 83 -16.12 5.79 7.68
CA MET A 83 -14.74 6.23 7.51
C MET A 83 -13.80 5.56 8.50
N LYS A 84 -14.24 5.40 9.76
CA LYS A 84 -13.51 4.57 10.73
C LYS A 84 -13.31 3.13 10.26
N TYR A 85 -14.23 2.56 9.49
CA TYR A 85 -14.01 1.25 8.88
C TYR A 85 -12.98 1.32 7.74
N ILE A 86 -13.08 2.32 6.85
CA ILE A 86 -12.10 2.50 5.76
C ILE A 86 -10.67 2.66 6.30
N HIS A 87 -10.44 3.51 7.30
CA HIS A 87 -9.10 3.68 7.87
C HIS A 87 -8.53 2.40 8.50
N ARG A 88 -9.41 1.51 8.98
CA ARG A 88 -8.99 0.18 9.44
C ARG A 88 -8.55 -0.70 8.27
N VAL A 89 -9.23 -0.63 7.12
CA VAL A 89 -8.84 -1.33 5.89
C VAL A 89 -7.54 -0.75 5.32
N GLU A 90 -7.37 0.58 5.32
CA GLU A 90 -6.12 1.24 4.90
C GLU A 90 -4.91 0.72 5.67
N SER A 91 -5.04 0.51 6.98
CA SER A 91 -3.96 -0.08 7.80
C SER A 91 -3.55 -1.48 7.33
N ILE A 92 -4.49 -2.26 6.77
CA ILE A 92 -4.20 -3.56 6.16
C ILE A 92 -3.52 -3.37 4.80
N LEU A 93 -3.97 -2.41 4.00
CA LEU A 93 -3.40 -2.11 2.69
C LEU A 93 -1.94 -1.64 2.80
N TYR A 94 -1.61 -0.76 3.75
CA TYR A 94 -0.22 -0.36 4.00
C TYR A 94 0.67 -1.54 4.38
N PHE A 95 0.15 -2.49 5.16
CA PHE A 95 0.91 -3.70 5.50
C PHE A 95 1.14 -4.61 4.28
N VAL A 96 0.13 -4.74 3.41
CA VAL A 96 0.27 -5.45 2.14
C VAL A 96 1.30 -4.76 1.27
N GLU A 97 1.20 -3.45 1.07
CA GLU A 97 2.14 -2.65 0.30
C GLU A 97 3.57 -2.84 0.80
N ALA A 98 3.80 -2.68 2.11
CA ALA A 98 5.11 -2.88 2.71
C ALA A 98 5.69 -4.27 2.41
N SER A 99 4.84 -5.30 2.52
CA SER A 99 5.25 -6.68 2.25
C SER A 99 5.55 -6.92 0.77
N ARG A 100 4.81 -6.26 -0.14
CA ARG A 100 4.99 -6.38 -1.60
C ARG A 100 6.19 -5.57 -2.12
N ASN A 101 6.57 -4.51 -1.42
CA ASN A 101 7.73 -3.67 -1.73
C ASN A 101 8.98 -4.03 -0.91
N SER A 102 8.90 -5.02 -0.01
CA SER A 102 10.00 -5.40 0.86
C SER A 102 10.47 -4.27 1.81
N ASP A 103 9.58 -3.32 2.13
CA ASP A 103 9.91 -2.18 2.98
C ASP A 103 9.75 -2.54 4.46
N LEU A 104 10.88 -2.75 5.14
CA LEU A 104 10.91 -3.08 6.57
C LEU A 104 10.29 -1.98 7.44
N VAL A 105 10.55 -0.71 7.14
CA VAL A 105 10.13 0.41 8.01
C VAL A 105 8.61 0.55 7.94
N LEU A 106 8.07 0.57 6.73
CA LEU A 106 6.62 0.60 6.53
C LEU A 106 5.96 -0.67 7.07
N HIS A 107 6.60 -1.83 6.96
CA HIS A 107 6.09 -3.11 7.47
C HIS A 107 5.91 -3.07 8.99
N LEU A 108 6.89 -2.55 9.72
CA LEU A 108 6.81 -2.41 11.18
C LEU A 108 5.78 -1.36 11.59
N GLN A 109 5.74 -0.19 10.94
CA GLN A 109 4.77 0.86 11.23
C GLN A 109 3.33 0.39 10.99
N ALA A 110 3.07 -0.24 9.84
CA ALA A 110 1.77 -0.83 9.54
C ALA A 110 1.44 -1.99 10.49
N GLY A 111 2.44 -2.79 10.87
CA GLY A 111 2.30 -3.86 11.87
C GLY A 111 1.89 -3.35 13.25
N GLU A 112 2.43 -2.21 13.70
CA GLU A 112 2.04 -1.55 14.95
C GLU A 112 0.59 -1.03 14.89
N ALA A 113 0.19 -0.44 13.76
CA ALA A 113 -1.20 -0.01 13.53
C ALA A 113 -2.17 -1.22 13.54
N LEU A 114 -1.80 -2.31 12.87
CA LEU A 114 -2.56 -3.57 12.87
C LEU A 114 -2.63 -4.20 14.26
N SER A 115 -1.57 -4.09 15.08
CA SER A 115 -1.59 -4.55 16.47
C SER A 115 -2.73 -3.88 17.23
N LYS A 116 -2.83 -2.55 17.17
CA LYS A 116 -3.91 -1.80 17.83
C LYS A 116 -5.28 -2.27 17.34
N LEU A 117 -5.42 -2.52 16.05
CA LEU A 117 -6.65 -3.01 15.44
C LEU A 117 -7.04 -4.41 15.92
N PHE A 118 -6.09 -5.35 15.98
CA PHE A 118 -6.35 -6.72 16.45
C PHE A 118 -6.85 -6.75 17.89
N PHE A 119 -6.26 -5.93 18.77
CA PHE A 119 -6.71 -5.83 20.16
C PHE A 119 -8.08 -5.16 20.28
N ALA A 120 -8.34 -4.12 19.48
CA ALA A 120 -9.65 -3.46 19.46
C ALA A 120 -10.79 -4.38 18.97
N LEU A 121 -10.48 -5.39 18.15
CA LEU A 121 -11.46 -6.35 17.60
C LEU A 121 -11.51 -7.68 18.38
N ASP A 122 -10.98 -7.72 19.60
CA ASP A 122 -10.91 -8.90 20.47
C ASP A 122 -10.26 -10.13 19.80
N ARG A 123 -9.32 -9.91 18.87
CA ARG A 123 -8.50 -10.97 18.24
C ARG A 123 -7.26 -11.30 19.09
N ILE A 124 -7.33 -11.03 20.39
CA ILE A 124 -6.21 -11.07 21.34
C ILE A 124 -5.57 -12.46 21.35
N LYS A 125 -6.36 -13.53 21.43
CA LYS A 125 -5.87 -14.91 21.53
C LYS A 125 -5.04 -15.35 20.32
N TYR A 126 -5.36 -14.85 19.13
CA TYR A 126 -4.74 -15.28 17.88
C TYR A 126 -3.48 -14.47 17.53
N LYS A 127 -3.28 -13.30 18.14
CA LYS A 127 -2.25 -12.34 17.72
C LYS A 127 -1.28 -11.92 18.83
N ARG A 128 -1.20 -12.66 19.94
CA ARG A 128 -0.25 -12.39 21.05
C ARG A 128 1.21 -12.34 20.63
N LEU A 129 1.61 -13.14 19.64
CA LEU A 129 2.98 -13.17 19.14
C LEU A 129 3.34 -11.95 18.28
N TRP A 130 2.34 -11.22 17.80
CA TRP A 130 2.53 -10.12 16.85
C TRP A 130 3.24 -8.91 17.49
N PRO A 131 2.81 -8.38 18.66
CA PRO A 131 3.57 -7.34 19.36
C PRO A 131 4.98 -7.77 19.76
N ARG A 132 5.17 -9.06 20.10
CA ARG A 132 6.50 -9.60 20.44
C ARG A 132 7.43 -9.55 19.23
N TYR A 133 6.96 -10.03 18.08
CA TYR A 133 7.69 -9.94 16.81
C TYR A 133 8.13 -8.50 16.51
N ILE A 134 7.21 -7.52 16.62
CA ILE A 134 7.55 -6.11 16.37
C ILE A 134 8.63 -5.60 17.32
N ALA A 135 8.52 -5.91 18.62
CA ALA A 135 9.51 -5.52 19.61
C ALA A 135 10.89 -6.11 19.31
N ASP A 136 10.95 -7.42 19.03
CA ASP A 136 12.18 -8.11 18.67
C ASP A 136 12.81 -7.52 17.40
N MET A 137 12.00 -7.19 16.39
CA MET A 137 12.47 -6.60 15.14
C MET A 137 13.09 -5.20 15.36
N HIS A 138 12.53 -4.37 16.23
CA HIS A 138 13.14 -3.08 16.56
C HIS A 138 14.43 -3.25 17.36
N GLU A 139 14.51 -4.25 18.24
CA GLU A 139 15.72 -4.56 19.02
C GLU A 139 16.89 -4.98 18.13
N LEU A 140 16.64 -5.52 16.92
CA LEU A 140 17.72 -5.85 15.97
C LEU A 140 18.60 -4.65 15.62
N LYS A 141 18.06 -3.41 15.67
CA LYS A 141 18.84 -2.19 15.42
C LYS A 141 20.09 -2.10 16.30
N THR A 142 19.98 -2.53 17.55
CA THR A 142 21.04 -2.45 18.55
C THR A 142 21.71 -3.79 18.80
N SER A 143 20.93 -4.88 18.89
CA SER A 143 21.43 -6.22 19.20
C SER A 143 22.17 -6.86 18.02
N HIS A 144 21.68 -6.65 16.78
CA HIS A 144 22.18 -7.30 15.56
C HIS A 144 22.12 -6.34 14.36
N PRO A 145 22.94 -5.27 14.35
CA PRO A 145 22.83 -4.18 13.37
C PRO A 145 23.09 -4.64 11.92
N GLN A 146 23.88 -5.70 11.72
CA GLN A 146 24.07 -6.29 10.40
C GLN A 146 22.78 -6.91 9.87
N THR A 147 22.09 -7.72 10.68
CA THR A 147 20.78 -8.30 10.34
C THR A 147 19.75 -7.22 10.05
N TRP A 148 19.71 -6.16 10.88
CA TRP A 148 18.83 -5.03 10.64
C TRP A 148 19.08 -4.38 9.27
N ARG A 149 20.35 -4.18 8.89
CA ARG A 149 20.71 -3.61 7.58
C ARG A 149 20.27 -4.50 6.42
N GLU A 150 20.52 -5.81 6.50
CA GLU A 150 20.08 -6.77 5.49
C GLU A 150 18.56 -6.72 5.29
N LEU A 151 17.79 -6.63 6.38
CA LEU A 151 16.33 -6.52 6.30
C LEU A 151 15.87 -5.19 5.71
N GLN A 152 16.57 -4.09 6.00
CA GLN A 152 16.31 -2.77 5.40
C GLN A 152 16.60 -2.75 3.89
N ASP A 153 17.60 -3.52 3.45
CA ASP A 153 17.94 -3.65 2.03
C ASP A 153 16.93 -4.52 1.24
N GLY A 154 15.84 -4.95 1.89
CA GLY A 154 14.72 -5.67 1.27
C GLY A 154 14.69 -7.17 1.54
N ASN A 155 15.68 -7.71 2.28
CA ASN A 155 15.78 -9.15 2.53
C ASN A 155 14.77 -9.68 3.58
N ILE A 156 13.77 -8.89 3.94
CA ILE A 156 12.61 -9.33 4.74
C ILE A 156 11.64 -10.22 3.94
N SER A 157 11.72 -10.19 2.61
CA SER A 157 10.83 -10.94 1.72
C SER A 157 11.60 -11.42 0.48
N VAL A 158 10.96 -12.26 -0.32
CA VAL A 158 11.57 -12.86 -1.52
C VAL A 158 11.01 -12.21 -2.78
N THR A 159 11.90 -11.68 -3.61
CA THR A 159 11.55 -11.06 -4.89
C THR A 159 12.19 -11.85 -6.02
N LYS A 160 11.36 -12.40 -6.91
CA LYS A 160 11.81 -13.25 -8.05
C LYS A 160 11.87 -12.51 -9.39
N SER A 161 11.52 -11.22 -9.40
CA SER A 161 11.40 -10.40 -10.62
C SER A 161 11.96 -9.01 -10.36
N VAL A 162 12.39 -8.34 -11.43
CA VAL A 162 12.86 -6.94 -11.39
C VAL A 162 11.70 -5.93 -11.29
N ILE A 163 10.45 -6.40 -11.45
CA ILE A 163 9.25 -5.56 -11.35
C ILE A 163 9.00 -5.23 -9.87
N PRO A 164 8.75 -3.97 -9.48
CA PRO A 164 8.41 -3.61 -8.10
C PRO A 164 7.06 -4.19 -7.66
N PHE A 165 6.76 -4.17 -6.36
CA PHE A 165 5.48 -4.62 -5.80
C PHE A 165 5.17 -6.13 -5.99
N VAL A 166 6.18 -6.95 -6.31
CA VAL A 166 6.01 -8.40 -6.57
C VAL A 166 6.49 -9.30 -5.43
N SER A 167 7.07 -8.74 -4.37
CA SER A 167 7.70 -9.49 -3.29
C SER A 167 6.70 -10.35 -2.52
N ILE A 168 7.12 -11.54 -2.10
CA ILE A 168 6.30 -12.49 -1.34
C ILE A 168 7.02 -12.94 -0.07
N GLY A 169 6.24 -13.40 0.91
CA GLY A 169 6.80 -14.08 2.09
C GLY A 169 7.67 -15.28 1.69
N ALA A 170 8.69 -15.55 2.49
CA ALA A 170 9.60 -16.67 2.24
C ALA A 170 8.87 -18.02 2.27
N ASP A 171 7.87 -18.16 3.13
CA ASP A 171 6.94 -19.30 3.19
C ASP A 171 6.20 -19.51 1.86
N HIS A 172 5.54 -18.47 1.34
CA HIS A 172 4.86 -18.51 0.04
C HIS A 172 5.86 -18.82 -1.09
N ALA A 173 7.07 -18.27 -1.03
CA ALA A 173 8.10 -18.53 -2.02
C ALA A 173 8.53 -20.01 -2.02
N CYS A 174 8.69 -20.61 -0.85
CA CYS A 174 9.00 -22.03 -0.65
C CYS A 174 7.85 -22.91 -1.12
N GLU A 175 6.59 -22.60 -0.80
CA GLU A 175 5.43 -23.35 -1.28
C GLU A 175 5.34 -23.36 -2.81
N GLN A 176 5.59 -22.21 -3.46
CA GLN A 176 5.66 -22.14 -4.92
C GLN A 176 6.76 -23.03 -5.50
N LEU A 177 7.91 -23.15 -4.83
CA LEU A 177 9.00 -24.02 -5.25
C LEU A 177 8.62 -25.49 -5.06
N ASN A 178 8.07 -25.84 -3.91
CA ASN A 178 7.63 -27.20 -3.60
C ASN A 178 6.60 -27.71 -4.62
N ARG A 179 5.65 -26.85 -5.01
CA ARG A 179 4.65 -27.18 -6.05
C ARG A 179 5.26 -27.47 -7.42
N ARG A 180 6.43 -26.91 -7.75
CA ARG A 180 7.10 -27.15 -9.05
C ARG A 180 7.88 -28.46 -9.09
N ILE A 181 8.17 -29.04 -7.92
CA ILE A 181 8.94 -30.29 -7.79
C ILE A 181 7.99 -31.51 -7.77
N GLN A 182 6.69 -31.28 -7.55
CA GLN A 182 5.62 -32.29 -7.67
C GLN A 182 5.13 -32.43 -9.11
#